data_AF-A0A1Q4UXY3-F1
#
_entry.id   AF-A0A1Q4UXY3-F1
#
_cell.length_a   1.000
_cell.length_b   1.000
_cell.length_c   1.000
_cell.angle_alpha   90.00
_cell.angle_beta   90.00
_cell.angle_gamma   90.00
#
_symmetry.space_group_name_H-M   'P 1'
#
loop_
_entity.id
_entity.type
_entity.pdbx_description
1 polymer ?
#
loop_
_entity_poly.entity_id
_entity_poly.type
_entity_poly.pdbx_seq_one_letter_code
_entity_poly.pdbx_strand_id
1 'polypeptide(L)'
;MGKRGVVTDYAGEEIYPGDLINYAARQGNRVRVSDAYVEKVTAVLEGGRLRPMLKVQPTGTESGFTKRRTMRTEWISAEHARLIMANPGHED
;
A
#
# COMPACT_ATOMS: atom_id res chain seq x y z
N MET A 1 22.65 2.26 -3.06
CA MET A 1 22.87 3.01 -1.80
C MET A 1 21.49 3.27 -1.20
N GLY A 2 21.05 2.49 -0.21
CA GLY A 2 19.74 2.69 0.41
C GLY A 2 19.73 4.03 1.15
N LYS A 3 18.94 4.99 0.67
CA LYS A 3 18.77 6.28 1.36
C LYS A 3 18.09 5.99 2.70
N ARG A 4 18.72 6.38 3.81
CA ARG A 4 18.20 6.13 5.16
C ARG A 4 16.87 6.88 5.34
N GLY A 5 15.80 6.17 5.67
CA GLY A 5 14.54 6.76 6.14
C GLY A 5 13.35 6.70 5.18
N VAL A 6 13.49 6.11 3.99
CA VAL A 6 12.37 5.92 3.07
C VAL A 6 11.68 4.57 3.31
N VAL A 7 10.36 4.54 3.17
CA VAL A 7 9.62 3.28 3.08
C VAL A 7 9.65 2.82 1.64
N THR A 8 10.07 1.58 1.42
CA THR A 8 10.08 0.97 0.10
C THR A 8 9.03 -0.13 0.00
N ASP A 9 8.62 -0.43 -1.22
CA ASP A 9 7.91 -1.65 -1.54
C ASP A 9 8.86 -2.87 -1.47
N TYR A 10 8.32 -4.08 -1.69
CA TYR A 10 9.14 -5.29 -1.60
C TYR A 10 10.22 -5.41 -2.70
N ALA A 11 10.09 -4.66 -3.79
CA ALA A 11 11.06 -4.64 -4.89
C ALA A 11 12.13 -3.55 -4.69
N GLY A 12 12.00 -2.73 -3.65
CA GLY A 12 12.94 -1.66 -3.31
C GLY A 12 12.56 -0.29 -3.89
N GLU A 13 11.39 -0.13 -4.49
CA GLU A 13 10.91 1.17 -4.96
C GLU A 13 10.43 2.02 -3.80
N GLU A 14 10.77 3.30 -3.78
CA GLU A 14 10.35 4.23 -2.75
C GLU A 14 8.85 4.52 -2.86
N ILE A 15 8.15 4.55 -1.72
CA ILE A 15 6.71 4.82 -1.66
C ILE A 15 6.47 6.19 -1.01
N TYR A 16 5.64 7.00 -1.67
CA TYR A 16 5.22 8.33 -1.25
C TYR A 16 3.69 8.46 -1.24
N PRO A 17 3.15 9.43 -0.49
CA PRO A 17 1.74 9.81 -0.64
C PRO A 17 1.42 10.21 -2.08
N GLY A 18 0.29 9.75 -2.60
CA GLY A 18 -0.15 9.92 -3.99
C GLY A 18 0.12 8.71 -4.88
N ASP A 19 1.08 7.86 -4.52
CA ASP A 19 1.43 6.69 -5.33
C ASP A 19 0.27 5.71 -5.48
N LEU A 20 0.15 5.14 -6.67
CA LEU A 20 -0.73 4.01 -6.93
C LEU A 20 0.02 2.73 -6.64
N ILE A 21 -0.49 1.97 -5.68
CA ILE A 21 0.08 0.69 -5.28
C ILE A 21 -0.92 -0.44 -5.46
N ASN A 22 -0.37 -1.65 -5.53
CA ASN A 22 -1.08 -2.90 -5.40
C ASN A 22 -0.80 -3.50 -4.02
N TYR A 23 -1.81 -4.07 -3.35
CA TYR A 23 -1.60 -4.77 -2.08
C TYR A 23 -2.55 -5.96 -1.89
N ALA A 24 -2.12 -6.92 -1.07
CA ALA A 24 -2.94 -8.04 -0.65
C ALA A 24 -3.95 -7.62 0.44
N ALA A 25 -5.23 -7.87 0.22
CA ALA A 25 -6.31 -7.62 1.18
C ALA A 25 -7.07 -8.92 1.48
N ARG A 26 -7.60 -9.06 2.70
CA ARG A 26 -8.40 -10.24 3.05
C ARG A 26 -9.79 -10.19 2.42
N GLN A 27 -10.25 -11.36 1.99
CA GLN A 27 -11.63 -11.64 1.58
C GLN A 27 -12.13 -12.86 2.36
N GLY A 28 -12.57 -12.66 3.60
CA GLY A 28 -12.91 -13.78 4.49
C GLY A 28 -11.70 -14.67 4.76
N ASN A 29 -11.77 -15.94 4.32
CA ASN A 29 -10.66 -16.89 4.37
C ASN A 29 -9.79 -16.91 3.10
N ARG A 30 -10.07 -16.03 2.13
CA ARG A 30 -9.29 -15.86 0.89
C ARG A 30 -8.49 -14.56 0.91
N VAL A 31 -7.65 -14.40 -0.10
CA VAL A 31 -6.93 -13.16 -0.39
C VAL A 31 -7.45 -12.61 -1.72
N ARG A 32 -7.64 -11.30 -1.76
CA ARG A 32 -7.78 -10.53 -2.98
C ARG A 32 -6.58 -9.61 -3.12
N VAL A 33 -6.32 -9.20 -4.34
CA VAL A 33 -5.35 -8.15 -4.63
C VAL A 33 -6.14 -6.90 -4.94
N SER A 34 -5.71 -5.74 -4.45
CA SER A 34 -6.40 -4.47 -4.67
C SER A 34 -5.43 -3.37 -5.00
N ASP A 35 -5.87 -2.49 -5.89
CA ASP A 35 -5.19 -1.23 -6.13
C ASP A 35 -5.69 -0.17 -5.14
N ALA A 36 -4.79 0.72 -4.73
CA ALA A 36 -5.11 1.83 -3.84
C ALA A 36 -4.12 2.99 -4.01
N TYR A 37 -4.60 4.20 -3.73
CA TYR A 37 -3.74 5.36 -3.56
C TYR A 37 -3.20 5.41 -2.15
N VAL A 38 -1.91 5.73 -2.01
CA VAL A 38 -1.28 5.97 -0.71
C VAL A 38 -1.66 7.36 -0.22
N GLU A 39 -2.32 7.46 0.93
CA GLU A 39 -2.65 8.75 1.55
C GLU A 39 -1.56 9.21 2.53
N LYS A 40 -0.93 8.25 3.21
CA LYS A 40 0.10 8.54 4.23
C LYS A 40 1.09 7.40 4.36
N VAL A 41 2.36 7.76 4.54
CA VAL A 41 3.45 6.85 4.85
C VAL A 41 3.91 7.12 6.29
N THR A 42 4.09 6.08 7.09
CA THR A 42 4.63 6.20 8.46
C THR A 42 5.37 4.93 8.85
N ALA A 43 6.06 4.96 9.98
CA ALA A 43 6.49 3.77 10.70
C ALA A 43 5.84 3.75 12.08
N VAL A 44 5.56 2.56 12.60
CA VAL A 44 5.08 2.34 13.97
C VAL A 44 6.00 1.37 14.69
N LEU A 45 6.20 1.56 15.99
CA LEU A 45 6.96 0.62 16.82
C LEU A 45 6.04 -0.50 17.29
N GLU A 46 6.30 -1.73 16.83
CA GLU A 46 5.50 -2.92 17.18
C GLU A 46 6.45 -4.06 17.58
N GLY A 47 6.28 -4.60 18.79
CA GLY A 47 7.15 -5.68 19.30
C GLY A 47 8.65 -5.31 19.34
N GLY A 48 8.96 -4.03 19.56
CA GLY A 48 10.35 -3.52 19.57
C GLY A 48 10.97 -3.33 18.19
N ARG A 49 10.20 -3.45 17.11
CA ARG A 49 10.66 -3.26 15.73
C ARG A 49 9.84 -2.16 15.04
N LEU A 50 10.51 -1.32 14.26
CA LEU A 50 9.81 -0.37 13.39
C LEU A 50 9.21 -1.12 12.22
N ARG A 51 7.88 -1.04 12.08
CA ARG A 51 7.14 -1.59 10.94
C ARG A 51 6.70 -0.44 10.04
N PRO A 52 7.04 -0.46 8.74
CA PRO A 52 6.55 0.52 7.77
C PRO A 52 5.06 0.29 7.50
N MET A 53 4.28 1.36 7.58
CA MET A 53 2.82 1.33 7.45
C MET A 53 2.36 2.37 6.43
N LEU A 54 1.36 1.99 5.64
CA LEU A 54 0.73 2.81 4.62
C LEU A 54 -0.75 2.98 4.95
N LYS A 55 -1.23 4.23 4.93
CA LYS A 55 -2.68 4.51 4.91
C LYS A 55 -3.10 4.55 3.45
N VAL A 56 -4.06 3.72 3.06
CA VAL A 56 -4.40 3.50 1.66
C VAL A 56 -5.89 3.67 1.41
N GLN A 57 -6.24 4.27 0.28
CA GLN A 57 -7.60 4.43 -0.21
C GLN A 57 -7.82 3.51 -1.43
N PRO A 58 -8.60 2.42 -1.31
CA PRO A 58 -8.87 1.52 -2.42
C PRO A 58 -9.50 2.25 -3.62
N THR A 59 -9.04 1.94 -4.82
CA THR A 59 -9.60 2.47 -6.09
C THR A 59 -10.86 1.73 -6.52
N GLY A 60 -11.07 0.52 -6.01
CA GLY A 60 -12.10 -0.42 -6.42
C GLY A 60 -11.69 -1.35 -7.57
N THR A 61 -10.48 -1.18 -8.10
CA THR A 61 -9.84 -2.18 -8.96
C THR A 61 -9.28 -3.28 -8.07
N GLU A 62 -9.85 -4.49 -8.20
CA GLU A 62 -9.53 -5.63 -7.36
C GLU A 62 -9.52 -6.93 -8.18
N SER A 63 -8.65 -7.85 -7.79
CA SER A 63 -8.77 -9.25 -8.16
C SER A 63 -9.82 -9.96 -7.31
N GLY A 64 -10.33 -11.09 -7.81
CA GLY A 64 -11.24 -11.96 -7.05
C GLY A 64 -12.67 -11.97 -7.56
N PHE A 65 -13.44 -12.92 -7.04
CA PHE A 65 -14.77 -13.26 -7.56
C PHE A 65 -15.90 -12.33 -7.07
N THR A 66 -15.63 -11.49 -6.06
CA THR A 66 -16.65 -10.63 -5.44
C THR A 66 -16.05 -9.31 -5.04
N LYS A 67 -16.68 -8.22 -5.49
CA LYS A 67 -16.27 -6.85 -5.14
C LYS A 67 -16.34 -6.61 -3.63
N ARG A 68 -15.48 -5.75 -3.10
CA ARG A 68 -15.56 -5.39 -1.67
C ARG A 68 -16.85 -4.61 -1.39
N ARG A 69 -17.37 -4.76 -0.17
CA ARG A 69 -18.60 -4.08 0.25
C ARG A 69 -18.38 -2.59 0.53
N THR A 70 -17.18 -2.21 0.98
CA THR A 70 -16.86 -0.84 1.39
C THR A 70 -15.47 -0.45 0.89
N MET A 71 -15.33 0.78 0.40
CA MET A 71 -14.04 1.37 -0.01
C MET A 71 -13.42 2.17 1.14
N ARG A 72 -13.50 1.65 2.38
CA ARG A 72 -12.95 2.38 3.52
C ARG A 72 -11.43 2.48 3.38
N THR A 73 -10.87 3.58 3.85
CA THR A 73 -9.44 3.73 4.02
C THR A 73 -8.92 2.75 5.06
N GLU A 74 -7.75 2.15 4.83
CA GLU A 74 -7.17 1.14 5.72
C GLU A 74 -5.68 1.39 5.96
N TRP A 75 -5.18 0.90 7.10
CA TRP A 75 -3.75 0.84 7.36
C TRP A 75 -3.22 -0.55 7.00
N ILE A 76 -2.16 -0.59 6.21
CA ILE A 76 -1.50 -1.83 5.78
C ILE A 76 0.00 -1.78 6.06
N SER A 77 0.63 -2.94 6.22
CA SER A 77 2.10 -3.06 6.19
C SER A 77 2.61 -2.84 4.76
N ALA A 78 3.75 -2.19 4.61
CA ALA A 78 4.40 -2.03 3.29
C ALA A 78 4.98 -3.33 2.74
N GLU A 79 5.16 -4.37 3.58
CA GLU A 79 5.82 -5.64 3.22
C GLU A 79 5.18 -6.39 2.05
N HIS A 80 3.88 -6.20 1.82
CA HIS A 80 3.12 -6.86 0.75
C HIS A 80 2.46 -5.85 -0.20
N ALA A 81 3.05 -4.65 -0.30
CA ALA A 81 2.68 -3.65 -1.29
C ALA A 81 3.66 -3.68 -2.48
N ARG A 82 3.16 -3.38 -3.67
CA ARG A 82 3.96 -3.16 -4.89
C ARG A 82 3.59 -1.82 -5.50
N LEU A 83 4.58 -0.99 -5.81
CA LEU A 83 4.36 0.21 -6.60
C LEU A 83 3.88 -0.17 -8.01
N ILE A 84 2.73 0.39 -8.43
CA ILE A 84 2.26 0.30 -9.82
C ILE A 84 2.73 1.54 -10.58
N MET A 85 2.50 2.72 -10.00
CA MET A 85 2.79 4.00 -10.63
C MET A 85 3.09 5.03 -9.55
N ALA A 86 4.25 5.69 -9.68
CA ALA A 86 4.57 6.85 -8.86
C ALA A 86 3.59 7.99 -9.18
N ASN A 87 3.12 8.68 -8.14
CA ASN A 87 2.11 9.73 -8.13
C ASN A 87 1.56 10.13 -9.53
N PRO A 88 0.46 9.53 -10.01
CA PRO A 88 -0.09 9.76 -11.35
C PRO A 88 -0.56 11.21 -11.61
N GLY A 89 -0.55 12.08 -10.59
CA GLY A 89 -0.91 13.49 -10.69
C GLY A 89 0.27 14.46 -10.79
N HIS A 90 1.51 13.98 -10.80
CA HIS A 90 2.71 14.81 -10.96
C HIS A 90 3.39 14.44 -12.28
N GLU A 91 3.01 15.11 -13.37
CA GLU A 91 3.91 15.25 -14.51
C GLU A 91 5.06 16.17 -14.07
N ASP A 92 6.30 15.78 -14.35
CA ASP A 92 7.48 16.66 -14.22
C ASP A 92 7.42 17.79 -15.26
#